data_AF-A0A843CG92-F1
#
_entry.id   AF-A0A843CG92-F1
#
_cell.length_a   1.000
_cell.length_b   1.000
_cell.length_c   1.000
_cell.angle_alpha   90.00
_cell.angle_beta   90.00
_cell.angle_gamma   90.00
#
_symmetry.space_group_name_H-M   'P 1'
#
loop_
_entity.id
_entity.type
_entity.pdbx_description
1 polymer ?
#
loop_
_entity_poly.entity_id
_entity_poly.type
_entity_poly.pdbx_seq_one_letter_code
_entity_poly.pdbx_strand_id
1 'polypeptide(L)'
;KDYTKLRDEIGQSIRQLGIERDARAASLDPSDLAIGVADAENEMASARIQYQKIMGELEQTERRALEAERKFQSVNQFNDAGFSLQEVGSSAGFRRILGRMPAKKLEAALKMVHALLNDRVIITVVAKKNDTVHLLVVTPTDETSRTLQALLPYDFVQMDMPSLEGSNVEEALNEWTRKKNRLTEEKMALQTQLDALRKTLSEPLNTSIDRINETLLLLRGSLRLGEGSTGVRIFARLEKQPTPAVVNGLQKNGILDLD
;
A
#
# COMPACT_ATOMS: atom_id res chain seq x y z
N LYS A 1 7.18 13.24 33.40
CA LYS A 1 6.73 12.01 32.69
C LYS A 1 6.12 12.37 31.34
N ASP A 2 5.42 13.50 31.26
CA ASP A 2 4.69 13.93 30.06
C ASP A 2 5.60 14.29 28.87
N TYR A 3 6.72 14.98 29.11
CA TYR A 3 7.72 15.27 28.06
C TYR A 3 8.34 14.02 27.42
N THR A 4 8.58 12.94 28.20
CA THR A 4 9.09 11.67 27.65
C THR A 4 8.08 11.02 26.73
N LYS A 5 6.80 11.04 27.13
CA LYS A 5 5.68 10.53 26.33
C LYS A 5 5.54 11.31 25.03
N LEU A 6 5.57 12.65 25.11
CA LEU A 6 5.48 13.52 23.94
C LEU A 6 6.63 13.31 22.95
N ARG A 7 7.87 13.16 23.44
CA ARG A 7 9.03 12.79 22.61
C ARG A 7 8.80 11.49 21.85
N ASP A 8 8.32 10.46 22.54
CA ASP A 8 8.11 9.14 21.95
C ASP A 8 6.99 9.17 20.91
N GLU A 9 5.93 9.94 21.17
CA GLU A 9 4.82 10.16 20.25
C GLU A 9 5.23 10.91 18.98
N ILE A 10 6.03 11.97 19.09
CA ILE A 10 6.56 12.70 17.92
C ILE A 10 7.52 11.81 17.15
N GLY A 11 8.40 11.09 17.84
CA GLY A 11 9.33 10.14 17.22
C GLY A 11 8.59 9.01 16.48
N GLN A 12 7.46 8.55 17.00
CA GLN A 12 6.59 7.60 16.30
C GLN A 12 5.97 8.23 15.05
N SER A 13 5.49 9.46 15.11
CA SER A 13 4.88 10.16 13.97
C SER A 13 5.89 10.39 12.85
N ILE A 14 7.12 10.83 13.17
CA ILE A 14 8.22 10.97 12.19
C ILE A 14 8.46 9.64 11.45
N ARG A 15 8.52 8.52 12.19
CA ARG A 15 8.71 7.18 11.60
C ARG A 15 7.51 6.75 10.74
N GLN A 16 6.28 6.96 11.20
CA GLN A 16 5.08 6.61 10.43
C GLN A 16 4.99 7.40 9.13
N LEU A 17 5.34 8.68 9.18
CA LEU A 17 5.38 9.55 8.01
C LEU A 17 6.53 9.19 7.05
N GLY A 18 7.53 8.42 7.49
CA GLY A 18 8.75 8.14 6.73
C GLY A 18 9.65 9.37 6.58
N ILE A 19 9.57 10.31 7.53
CA ILE A 19 10.41 11.50 7.58
C ILE A 19 11.78 11.10 8.14
N GLU A 20 12.86 11.55 7.50
CA GLU A 20 14.22 11.33 8.00
C GLU A 20 14.47 12.16 9.25
N ARG A 21 15.12 11.55 10.24
CA ARG A 21 15.48 12.24 11.49
C ARG A 21 16.76 13.02 11.27
N ASP A 22 16.67 14.35 11.32
CA ASP A 22 17.81 15.26 11.27
C ASP A 22 17.98 15.92 12.64
N ALA A 23 18.85 15.34 13.48
CA ALA A 23 19.07 15.82 14.84
C ALA A 23 19.99 17.04 14.84
N ARG A 24 19.47 18.17 15.30
CA ARG A 24 20.20 19.44 15.41
C ARG A 24 20.23 19.91 16.86
N ALA A 25 21.26 20.68 17.21
CA ALA A 25 21.23 21.44 18.45
C ALA A 25 20.11 22.48 18.34
N ALA A 26 19.16 22.45 19.27
CA ALA A 26 18.21 23.53 19.45
C ALA A 26 18.81 24.56 20.42
N SER A 27 18.51 25.85 20.21
CA SER A 27 18.73 26.83 21.28
C SER A 27 17.40 26.95 22.02
N LEU A 28 17.35 26.43 23.25
CA LEU A 28 16.20 26.64 24.12
C LEU A 28 16.34 27.98 24.84
N ASP A 29 15.42 28.90 24.57
CA ASP A 29 15.13 29.99 25.50
C ASP A 29 14.16 29.45 26.58
N PRO A 30 14.46 29.56 27.89
CA PRO A 30 13.62 28.97 28.94
C PRO A 30 12.17 29.47 28.97
N SER A 31 11.86 30.63 28.37
CA SER A 31 10.49 31.15 28.22
C SER A 31 9.65 30.41 27.17
N ASP A 32 10.29 29.69 26.24
CA ASP A 32 9.62 29.06 25.09
C ASP A 32 9.16 27.61 25.34
N LEU A 33 9.49 27.08 26.52
CA LEU A 33 9.31 25.67 26.87
C LEU A 33 7.84 25.22 26.93
N ALA A 34 6.95 26.03 27.49
CA ALA A 34 5.53 25.69 27.60
C ALA A 34 4.76 25.93 26.30
N ILE A 35 5.16 26.93 25.51
CA ILE A 35 4.55 27.28 24.22
C ILE A 35 4.90 26.21 23.18
N GLY A 36 6.17 25.78 23.13
CA GLY A 36 6.63 24.76 22.19
C GLY A 36 5.99 23.36 22.36
N VAL A 37 5.44 23.03 23.54
CA VAL A 37 4.75 21.75 23.78
C VAL A 37 3.36 21.74 23.14
N ALA A 38 2.56 22.79 23.37
CA ALA A 38 1.21 22.89 22.82
C ALA A 38 1.23 22.99 21.29
N ASP A 39 2.20 23.73 20.75
CA ASP A 39 2.41 23.84 19.30
C ASP A 39 2.79 22.48 18.69
N ALA A 40 3.73 21.75 19.32
CA ALA A 40 4.14 20.42 18.86
C ALA A 40 3.00 19.38 18.91
N GLU A 41 2.13 19.43 19.93
CA GLU A 41 0.95 18.57 20.02
C GLU A 41 -0.06 18.86 18.90
N ASN A 42 -0.34 20.14 18.63
CA ASN A 42 -1.25 20.57 17.57
C ASN A 42 -0.71 20.20 16.18
N GLU A 43 0.57 20.46 15.92
CA GLU A 43 1.24 20.10 14.66
C GLU A 43 1.21 18.57 14.45
N MET A 44 1.48 17.79 15.50
CA MET A 44 1.44 16.33 15.41
C MET A 44 0.02 15.80 15.17
N ALA A 45 -0.99 16.35 15.84
CA ALA A 45 -2.37 15.94 15.66
C ALA A 45 -2.85 16.24 14.24
N SER A 46 -2.58 17.44 13.73
CA SER A 46 -2.90 17.85 12.36
C SER A 46 -2.20 16.97 11.33
N ALA A 47 -0.89 16.72 11.52
CA ALA A 47 -0.09 15.84 10.68
C ALA A 47 -0.67 14.43 10.59
N ARG A 48 -1.05 13.84 11.72
CA ARG A 48 -1.62 12.49 11.78
C ARG A 48 -2.95 12.41 11.05
N ILE A 49 -3.83 13.39 11.24
CA ILE A 49 -5.14 13.43 10.57
C ILE A 49 -4.96 13.51 9.05
N GLN A 50 -4.10 14.41 8.57
CA GLN A 50 -3.85 14.56 7.13
C GLN A 50 -3.22 13.31 6.53
N TYR A 51 -2.23 12.73 7.21
CA TYR A 51 -1.59 11.50 6.77
C TYR A 51 -2.57 10.32 6.70
N GLN A 52 -3.38 10.11 7.76
CA GLN A 52 -4.37 9.03 7.79
C GLN A 52 -5.41 9.19 6.67
N LYS A 53 -5.81 10.43 6.38
CA LYS A 53 -6.74 10.72 5.27
C LYS A 53 -6.13 10.33 3.93
N ILE A 54 -4.91 10.80 3.63
CA ILE A 54 -4.24 10.50 2.35
C ILE A 54 -3.97 9.01 2.20
N MET A 55 -3.52 8.34 3.28
CA MET A 55 -3.31 6.89 3.27
C MET A 55 -4.60 6.11 3.05
N GLY A 56 -5.72 6.53 3.67
CA GLY A 56 -7.03 5.93 3.43
C GLY A 56 -7.51 6.09 1.98
N GLU A 57 -7.30 7.27 1.40
CA GLU A 57 -7.61 7.53 -0.01
C GLU A 57 -6.73 6.69 -0.96
N LEU A 58 -5.44 6.53 -0.65
CA LEU A 58 -4.51 5.66 -1.37
C LEU A 58 -4.98 4.20 -1.35
N GLU A 59 -5.29 3.65 -0.18
CA GLU A 59 -5.76 2.27 -0.04
C GLU A 59 -7.06 2.02 -0.83
N GLN A 60 -8.00 2.96 -0.77
CA GLN A 60 -9.25 2.86 -1.54
C GLN A 60 -8.98 2.90 -3.04
N THR A 61 -8.07 3.76 -3.49
CA THR A 61 -7.70 3.90 -4.90
C THR A 61 -7.00 2.63 -5.40
N GLU A 62 -6.12 2.04 -4.60
CA GLU A 62 -5.47 0.76 -4.91
C GLU A 62 -6.45 -0.40 -5.00
N ARG A 63 -7.42 -0.49 -4.08
CA ARG A 63 -8.48 -1.50 -4.16
C ARG A 63 -9.31 -1.35 -5.43
N ARG A 64 -9.74 -0.12 -5.76
CA ARG A 64 -10.47 0.18 -6.99
C ARG A 64 -9.66 -0.14 -8.25
N ALA A 65 -8.34 0.10 -8.22
CA ALA A 65 -7.45 -0.22 -9.33
C ALA A 65 -7.31 -1.73 -9.53
N LEU A 66 -7.17 -2.50 -8.45
CA LEU A 66 -7.14 -3.97 -8.51
C LEU A 66 -8.46 -4.55 -9.04
N GLU A 67 -9.59 -4.01 -8.61
CA GLU A 67 -10.91 -4.40 -9.13
C GLU A 67 -11.05 -4.06 -10.62
N ALA A 68 -10.65 -2.86 -11.03
CA ALA A 68 -10.67 -2.45 -12.44
C ALA A 68 -9.76 -3.33 -13.30
N GLU A 69 -8.58 -3.70 -12.81
CA GLU A 69 -7.66 -4.61 -13.49
C GLU A 69 -8.26 -6.01 -13.64
N ARG A 70 -8.89 -6.56 -12.60
CA ARG A 70 -9.59 -7.85 -12.68
C ARG A 70 -10.70 -7.84 -13.73
N LYS A 71 -11.50 -6.76 -13.75
CA LYS A 71 -12.57 -6.58 -14.75
C LYS A 71 -12.02 -6.43 -16.16
N PHE A 72 -10.96 -5.63 -16.35
CA PHE A 72 -10.27 -5.50 -17.62
C PHE A 72 -9.74 -6.85 -18.12
N GLN A 73 -9.09 -7.62 -17.25
CA GLN A 73 -8.56 -8.95 -17.61
C GLN A 73 -9.68 -9.93 -17.99
N SER A 74 -10.80 -9.94 -17.28
CA SER A 74 -11.96 -10.78 -17.62
C SER A 74 -12.53 -10.42 -18.99
N VAL A 75 -12.73 -9.12 -19.28
CA VAL A 75 -13.22 -8.67 -20.60
C VAL A 75 -12.20 -8.96 -21.70
N ASN A 76 -10.90 -8.77 -21.43
CA ASN A 76 -9.85 -9.03 -22.40
C ASN A 76 -9.68 -10.52 -22.70
N GLN A 77 -9.79 -11.38 -21.70
CA GLN A 77 -9.81 -12.84 -21.88
C GLN A 77 -11.04 -13.31 -22.67
N PHE A 78 -12.19 -12.69 -22.43
CA PHE A 78 -13.40 -12.94 -23.22
C PHE A 78 -13.21 -12.55 -24.69
N ASN A 79 -12.63 -11.36 -24.93
CA ASN A 79 -12.30 -10.89 -26.28
C ASN A 79 -11.31 -11.83 -26.98
N ASP A 80 -10.24 -12.23 -26.29
CA ASP A 80 -9.23 -13.17 -26.79
C ASP A 80 -9.79 -14.57 -27.09
N ALA A 81 -10.88 -14.96 -26.42
CA ALA A 81 -11.55 -16.23 -26.67
C ALA A 81 -12.35 -16.22 -27.98
N GLY A 82 -12.66 -15.05 -28.54
CA GLY A 82 -13.31 -14.89 -29.84
C GLY A 82 -14.79 -15.26 -29.87
N PHE A 83 -15.43 -15.48 -28.71
CA PHE A 83 -16.86 -15.76 -28.62
C PHE A 83 -17.67 -14.47 -28.53
N SER A 84 -18.85 -14.46 -29.14
CA SER A 84 -19.82 -13.38 -28.97
C SER A 84 -20.64 -13.56 -27.67
N LEU A 85 -21.11 -12.45 -27.09
CA LEU A 85 -21.98 -12.48 -25.89
C LEU A 85 -23.25 -13.33 -26.09
N GLN A 86 -23.78 -13.35 -27.30
CA GLN A 86 -24.98 -14.14 -27.67
C GLN A 86 -24.70 -15.64 -27.68
N GLU A 87 -23.48 -16.05 -28.07
CA GLU A 87 -23.06 -17.45 -28.06
C GLU A 87 -22.78 -17.97 -26.65
N VAL A 88 -22.49 -17.12 -25.68
CA VAL A 88 -22.19 -17.55 -24.31
C VAL A 88 -23.35 -17.30 -23.33
N GLY A 89 -24.38 -16.54 -23.74
CA GLY A 89 -25.61 -16.37 -22.98
C GLY A 89 -26.32 -17.70 -22.67
N SER A 90 -26.82 -17.86 -21.43
CA SER A 90 -27.51 -19.08 -21.01
C SER A 90 -28.84 -19.24 -21.76
N SER A 91 -29.11 -20.44 -22.28
CA SER A 91 -30.46 -20.82 -22.74
C SER A 91 -31.17 -21.63 -21.67
N ALA A 92 -32.51 -21.61 -21.66
CA ALA A 92 -33.28 -22.46 -20.76
C ALA A 92 -32.88 -23.94 -20.91
N GLY A 93 -32.53 -24.59 -19.79
CA GLY A 93 -32.16 -26.01 -19.72
C GLY A 93 -30.68 -26.35 -19.96
N PHE A 94 -29.86 -25.42 -20.47
CA PHE A 94 -28.45 -25.65 -20.76
C PHE A 94 -27.58 -24.56 -20.17
N ARG A 95 -26.46 -24.98 -19.57
CA ARG A 95 -25.42 -24.08 -19.09
C ARG A 95 -24.28 -24.02 -20.10
N ARG A 96 -23.88 -22.80 -20.44
CA ARG A 96 -22.71 -22.52 -21.27
C ARG A 96 -21.56 -22.11 -20.35
N ILE A 97 -20.43 -22.78 -20.49
CA ILE A 97 -19.23 -22.59 -19.67
C ILE A 97 -18.09 -22.23 -20.60
N LEU A 98 -17.59 -21.02 -20.46
CA LEU A 98 -16.39 -20.58 -21.14
C LEU A 98 -15.16 -20.97 -20.30
N GLY A 99 -14.14 -21.53 -20.92
CA GLY A 99 -12.90 -21.84 -20.24
C GLY A 99 -11.71 -21.98 -21.18
N ARG A 100 -10.55 -22.21 -20.58
CA ARG A 100 -9.29 -22.43 -21.30
C ARG A 100 -8.58 -23.67 -20.79
N MET A 101 -7.82 -24.31 -21.67
CA MET A 101 -6.94 -25.43 -21.29
C MET A 101 -5.70 -25.52 -22.21
N PRO A 102 -4.68 -26.31 -21.82
CA PRO A 102 -3.53 -26.57 -22.69
C PRO A 102 -3.92 -27.33 -23.96
N ALA A 103 -3.44 -26.89 -25.12
CA ALA A 103 -3.76 -27.49 -26.41
C ALA A 103 -3.39 -28.98 -26.49
N LYS A 104 -2.30 -29.38 -25.82
CA LYS A 104 -1.82 -30.77 -25.77
C LYS A 104 -2.79 -31.73 -25.05
N LYS A 105 -3.63 -31.21 -24.15
CA LYS A 105 -4.58 -31.99 -23.36
C LYS A 105 -5.97 -32.04 -23.96
N LEU A 106 -6.24 -31.26 -25.02
CA LEU A 106 -7.55 -31.11 -25.64
C LEU A 106 -8.14 -32.43 -26.13
N GLU A 107 -7.40 -33.19 -26.94
CA GLU A 107 -7.94 -34.44 -27.52
C GLU A 107 -8.31 -35.47 -26.46
N ALA A 108 -7.50 -35.59 -25.41
CA ALA A 108 -7.77 -36.50 -24.30
C ALA A 108 -9.00 -36.04 -23.50
N ALA A 109 -9.13 -34.73 -23.27
CA ALA A 109 -10.29 -34.14 -22.61
C ALA A 109 -11.59 -34.37 -23.41
N LEU A 110 -11.57 -34.14 -24.73
CA LEU A 110 -12.72 -34.36 -25.60
C LEU A 110 -13.18 -35.82 -25.57
N LYS A 111 -12.24 -36.77 -25.71
CA LYS A 111 -12.53 -38.20 -25.63
C LYS A 111 -13.16 -38.58 -24.29
N MET A 112 -12.65 -38.04 -23.18
CA MET A 112 -13.17 -38.33 -21.85
C MET A 112 -14.58 -37.77 -21.64
N VAL A 113 -14.82 -36.52 -22.05
CA VAL A 113 -16.15 -35.92 -21.95
C VAL A 113 -17.17 -36.67 -22.81
N HIS A 114 -16.79 -37.05 -24.04
CA HIS A 114 -17.67 -37.85 -24.91
C HIS A 114 -17.93 -39.25 -24.32
N ALA A 115 -16.93 -39.89 -23.70
CA ALA A 115 -17.14 -41.19 -23.06
C ALA A 115 -18.07 -41.11 -21.82
N LEU A 116 -18.04 -40.00 -21.09
CA LEU A 116 -18.79 -39.84 -19.84
C LEU A 116 -20.23 -39.34 -20.10
N LEU A 117 -20.38 -38.42 -21.05
CA LEU A 117 -21.64 -37.68 -21.27
C LEU A 117 -22.25 -37.91 -22.66
N ASN A 118 -21.62 -38.75 -23.50
CA ASN A 118 -22.05 -39.05 -24.88
C ASN A 118 -22.33 -37.75 -25.67
N ASP A 119 -23.37 -37.75 -26.50
CA ASP A 119 -23.79 -36.60 -27.32
C ASP A 119 -24.50 -35.49 -26.54
N ARG A 120 -24.50 -35.53 -25.20
CA ARG A 120 -25.20 -34.53 -24.37
C ARG A 120 -24.38 -33.26 -24.12
N VAL A 121 -23.11 -33.24 -24.48
CA VAL A 121 -22.23 -32.07 -24.33
C VAL A 121 -21.68 -31.63 -25.67
N ILE A 122 -21.81 -30.34 -25.97
CA ILE A 122 -21.22 -29.72 -27.14
C ILE A 122 -20.00 -28.93 -26.68
N ILE A 123 -18.84 -29.18 -27.27
CA ILE A 123 -17.62 -28.42 -27.01
C ILE A 123 -17.19 -27.74 -28.31
N THR A 124 -17.19 -26.41 -28.29
CA THR A 124 -16.72 -25.59 -29.42
C THR A 124 -15.34 -25.03 -29.08
N VAL A 125 -14.38 -25.21 -29.99
CA VAL A 125 -13.03 -24.64 -29.89
C VAL A 125 -12.93 -23.49 -30.88
N VAL A 126 -12.66 -22.28 -30.40
CA VAL A 126 -12.62 -21.09 -31.29
C VAL A 126 -11.20 -20.57 -31.49
N ALA A 127 -10.44 -20.41 -30.41
CA ALA A 127 -9.12 -19.77 -30.48
C ALA A 127 -8.02 -20.67 -29.88
N LYS A 128 -6.93 -20.83 -30.63
CA LYS A 128 -5.66 -21.41 -30.14
C LYS A 128 -4.59 -20.32 -30.13
N LYS A 129 -4.11 -19.95 -28.94
CA LYS A 129 -3.11 -18.90 -28.74
C LYS A 129 -2.10 -19.39 -27.70
N ASN A 130 -0.80 -19.30 -27.98
CA ASN A 130 0.28 -19.62 -27.03
C ASN A 130 0.15 -20.98 -26.29
N ASP A 131 -0.06 -22.08 -27.02
CA ASP A 131 -0.26 -23.44 -26.45
C ASP A 131 -1.51 -23.59 -25.53
N THR A 132 -2.40 -22.60 -25.52
CA THR A 132 -3.71 -22.63 -24.86
C THR A 132 -4.86 -22.57 -25.87
N VAL A 133 -5.93 -23.29 -25.58
CA VAL A 133 -7.17 -23.31 -26.37
C VAL A 133 -8.32 -22.78 -25.53
N HIS A 134 -9.16 -21.93 -26.13
CA HIS A 134 -10.40 -21.45 -25.54
C HIS A 134 -11.56 -22.31 -26.02
N LEU A 135 -12.37 -22.73 -25.06
CA LEU A 135 -13.45 -23.69 -25.23
C LEU A 135 -14.75 -23.12 -24.69
N LEU A 136 -15.82 -23.29 -25.45
CA LEU A 136 -17.18 -23.11 -24.98
C LEU A 136 -17.81 -24.48 -24.82
N VAL A 137 -18.13 -24.83 -23.57
CA VAL A 137 -18.76 -26.10 -23.21
C VAL A 137 -20.24 -25.84 -22.94
N VAL A 138 -21.10 -26.48 -23.71
CA VAL A 138 -22.55 -26.42 -23.54
C VAL A 138 -23.02 -27.77 -23.00
N THR A 139 -23.59 -27.76 -21.80
CA THR A 139 -24.04 -28.96 -21.08
C THR A 139 -25.41 -28.72 -20.48
N PRO A 140 -26.28 -29.75 -20.35
CA PRO A 140 -27.46 -29.69 -19.51
C PRO A 140 -27.12 -29.19 -18.10
N THR A 141 -27.99 -28.37 -17.52
CA THR A 141 -27.73 -27.72 -16.22
C THR A 141 -27.45 -28.74 -15.11
N ASP A 142 -28.15 -29.88 -15.13
CA ASP A 142 -28.01 -31.01 -14.21
C ASP A 142 -26.67 -31.77 -14.37
N GLU A 143 -26.07 -31.76 -15.56
CA GLU A 143 -24.79 -32.44 -15.85
C GLU A 143 -23.57 -31.49 -15.77
N THR A 144 -23.78 -30.22 -15.43
CA THR A 144 -22.70 -29.20 -15.33
C THR A 144 -21.55 -29.66 -14.43
N SER A 145 -21.88 -30.15 -13.23
CA SER A 145 -20.89 -30.54 -12.23
C SER A 145 -20.01 -31.69 -12.73
N ARG A 146 -20.63 -32.71 -13.33
CA ARG A 146 -19.94 -33.86 -13.92
C ARG A 146 -19.06 -33.45 -15.10
N THR A 147 -19.54 -32.53 -15.94
CA THR A 147 -18.76 -31.99 -17.06
C THR A 147 -17.49 -31.28 -16.58
N LEU A 148 -17.60 -30.41 -15.56
CA LEU A 148 -16.46 -29.71 -14.98
C LEU A 148 -15.47 -30.66 -14.31
N GLN A 149 -15.97 -31.68 -13.60
CA GLN A 149 -15.13 -32.71 -12.99
C GLN A 149 -14.37 -33.55 -14.02
N ALA A 150 -14.97 -33.82 -15.19
CA ALA A 150 -14.31 -34.54 -16.28
C ALA A 150 -13.20 -33.71 -16.93
N LEU A 151 -13.34 -32.38 -16.97
CA LEU A 151 -12.38 -31.46 -17.58
C LEU A 151 -11.24 -31.06 -16.63
N LEU A 152 -11.44 -31.15 -15.31
CA LEU A 152 -10.47 -30.74 -14.30
C LEU A 152 -9.11 -31.46 -14.40
N PRO A 153 -9.01 -32.79 -14.63
CA PRO A 153 -7.73 -33.49 -14.80
C PRO A 153 -6.90 -33.00 -15.99
N TYR A 154 -7.54 -32.28 -16.93
CA TYR A 154 -6.94 -31.76 -18.14
C TYR A 154 -6.56 -30.26 -18.04
N ASP A 155 -6.47 -29.74 -16.81
CA ASP A 155 -6.15 -28.35 -16.48
C ASP A 155 -7.14 -27.34 -17.08
N PHE A 156 -8.42 -27.70 -17.14
CA PHE A 156 -9.45 -26.77 -17.53
C PHE A 156 -9.65 -25.69 -16.46
N VAL A 157 -9.52 -24.44 -16.87
CA VAL A 157 -9.79 -23.26 -16.02
C VAL A 157 -11.02 -22.57 -16.59
N GLN A 158 -12.10 -22.57 -15.81
CA GLN A 158 -13.30 -21.79 -16.13
C GLN A 158 -12.95 -20.29 -16.10
N MET A 159 -13.42 -19.56 -17.11
CA MET A 159 -13.27 -18.11 -17.17
C MET A 159 -14.55 -17.43 -16.69
N ASP A 160 -14.38 -16.32 -15.97
CA ASP A 160 -15.49 -15.49 -15.54
C ASP A 160 -16.08 -14.75 -16.73
N MET A 161 -17.40 -14.88 -16.89
CA MET A 161 -18.13 -14.13 -17.90
C MET A 161 -18.26 -12.68 -17.47
N PRO A 162 -17.79 -11.73 -18.31
CA PRO A 162 -17.94 -10.33 -17.98
C PRO A 162 -19.43 -9.94 -18.03
N SER A 163 -19.89 -9.25 -16.99
CA SER A 163 -21.22 -8.64 -16.95
C SER A 163 -21.22 -7.39 -17.85
N LEU A 164 -21.40 -7.59 -19.15
CA LEU A 164 -21.49 -6.52 -20.14
C LEU A 164 -22.96 -6.10 -20.27
N GLU A 165 -23.32 -5.01 -19.58
CA GLU A 165 -24.66 -4.41 -19.64
C GLU A 165 -24.88 -3.69 -20.98
N GLY A 166 -25.04 -4.44 -22.06
CA GLY A 166 -25.43 -3.92 -23.37
C GLY A 166 -24.34 -3.18 -24.16
N SER A 167 -23.13 -3.00 -23.62
CA SER A 167 -21.98 -2.39 -24.31
C SER A 167 -21.20 -3.42 -25.15
N ASN A 168 -20.62 -3.00 -26.27
CA ASN A 168 -19.71 -3.84 -27.05
C ASN A 168 -18.43 -4.15 -26.24
N VAL A 169 -17.80 -5.31 -26.48
CA VAL A 169 -16.58 -5.76 -25.80
C VAL A 169 -15.45 -4.72 -25.96
N GLU A 170 -15.31 -4.15 -27.15
CA GLU A 170 -14.32 -3.09 -27.42
C GLU A 170 -14.60 -1.79 -26.63
N GLU A 171 -15.87 -1.40 -26.52
CA GLU A 171 -16.27 -0.22 -25.74
C GLU A 171 -15.99 -0.45 -24.26
N ALA A 172 -16.32 -1.64 -23.73
CA ALA A 172 -16.02 -2.01 -22.36
C ALA A 172 -14.51 -2.01 -22.09
N LEU A 173 -13.68 -2.56 -22.99
CA LEU A 173 -12.22 -2.50 -22.86
C LEU A 173 -11.70 -1.07 -22.84
N ASN A 174 -12.23 -0.19 -23.70
CA ASN A 174 -11.88 1.21 -23.72
C ASN A 174 -12.29 1.93 -22.43
N GLU A 175 -13.47 1.65 -21.90
CA GLU A 175 -13.94 2.20 -20.63
C GLU A 175 -13.06 1.77 -19.45
N TRP A 176 -12.77 0.47 -19.34
CA TRP A 176 -11.87 -0.05 -18.29
C TRP A 176 -10.46 0.50 -18.43
N THR A 177 -9.96 0.70 -19.65
CA THR A 177 -8.66 1.35 -19.90
C THR A 177 -8.66 2.80 -19.42
N ARG A 178 -9.69 3.58 -19.76
CA ARG A 178 -9.85 4.96 -19.27
C ARG A 178 -9.93 5.01 -17.74
N LYS A 179 -10.69 4.09 -17.13
CA LYS A 179 -10.82 3.99 -15.68
C LYS A 179 -9.49 3.65 -15.01
N LYS A 180 -8.72 2.73 -15.57
CA LYS A 180 -7.37 2.38 -15.09
C LYS A 180 -6.43 3.58 -15.16
N ASN A 181 -6.42 4.31 -16.27
CA ASN A 181 -5.58 5.51 -16.43
C ASN A 181 -5.95 6.57 -15.40
N ARG A 182 -7.25 6.85 -15.22
CA ARG A 182 -7.75 7.79 -14.22
C ARG A 182 -7.34 7.41 -12.80
N LEU A 183 -7.48 6.14 -12.41
CA LEU A 183 -7.08 5.66 -11.08
C LEU A 183 -5.55 5.75 -10.88
N THR A 184 -4.79 5.59 -11.96
CA THR A 184 -3.33 5.72 -11.94
C THR A 184 -2.91 7.19 -11.74
N GLU A 185 -3.57 8.12 -12.42
CA GLU A 185 -3.39 9.56 -12.22
C GLU A 185 -3.78 9.99 -10.80
N GLU A 186 -4.92 9.52 -10.28
CA GLU A 186 -5.38 9.78 -8.92
C GLU A 186 -4.38 9.27 -7.88
N LYS A 187 -3.84 8.06 -8.07
CA LYS A 187 -2.78 7.51 -7.22
C LYS A 187 -1.52 8.38 -7.23
N MET A 188 -1.06 8.83 -8.41
CA MET A 188 0.11 9.70 -8.51
C MET A 188 -0.12 11.06 -7.83
N ALA A 189 -1.32 11.62 -7.96
CA ALA A 189 -1.69 12.86 -7.29
C ALA A 189 -1.66 12.71 -5.75
N LEU A 190 -2.22 11.61 -5.22
CA LEU A 190 -2.17 11.31 -3.78
C LEU A 190 -0.75 11.07 -3.26
N GLN A 191 0.10 10.38 -4.03
CA GLN A 191 1.52 10.23 -3.70
C GLN A 191 2.24 11.58 -3.66
N THR A 192 1.95 12.46 -4.61
CA THR A 192 2.51 13.82 -4.63
C THR A 192 2.06 14.64 -3.41
N GLN A 193 0.79 14.52 -3.02
CA GLN A 193 0.27 15.16 -1.80
C GLN A 193 0.95 14.60 -0.53
N LEU A 194 1.20 13.29 -0.48
CA LEU A 194 1.90 12.66 0.63
C LEU A 194 3.35 13.17 0.74
N ASP A 195 4.05 13.29 -0.37
CA ASP A 195 5.43 13.80 -0.39
C ASP A 195 5.50 15.29 -0.07
N ALA A 196 4.51 16.08 -0.51
CA ALA A 196 4.38 17.48 -0.10
C ALA A 196 4.14 17.59 1.42
N LEU A 197 3.24 16.76 1.97
CA LEU A 197 2.97 16.70 3.41
C LEU A 197 4.25 16.36 4.21
N ARG A 198 5.02 15.36 3.75
CA ARG A 198 6.30 14.99 4.37
C ARG A 198 7.29 16.15 4.37
N LYS A 199 7.42 16.87 3.26
CA LYS A 199 8.32 18.03 3.16
C LYS A 199 7.91 19.14 4.12
N THR A 200 6.62 19.47 4.16
CA THR A 200 6.10 20.53 5.04
C THR A 200 6.25 20.18 6.52
N LEU A 201 6.08 18.91 6.90
CA LEU A 201 6.14 18.46 8.29
C LEU A 201 7.55 18.08 8.77
N SER A 202 8.52 17.93 7.86
CA SER A 202 9.85 17.46 8.21
C SER A 202 10.54 18.36 9.23
N GLU A 203 10.60 19.66 8.95
CA GLU A 203 11.30 20.64 9.79
C GLU A 203 10.59 20.90 11.13
N PRO A 204 9.25 21.13 11.17
CA PRO A 204 8.55 21.37 12.43
C PRO A 204 8.62 20.18 13.39
N LEU A 205 8.46 18.94 12.89
CA LEU A 205 8.52 17.75 13.72
C LEU A 205 9.95 17.46 14.23
N ASN A 206 10.98 17.63 13.37
CA ASN A 206 12.38 17.49 13.78
C ASN A 206 12.75 18.54 14.84
N THR A 207 12.35 19.79 14.64
CA THR A 207 12.59 20.88 15.59
C THR A 207 11.91 20.62 16.93
N SER A 208 10.64 20.17 16.90
CA SER A 208 9.87 19.87 18.10
C SER A 208 10.50 18.76 18.93
N ILE A 209 10.93 17.66 18.30
CA ILE A 209 11.57 16.56 19.02
C ILE A 209 12.96 16.95 19.56
N ASP A 210 13.73 17.80 18.85
CA ASP A 210 15.00 18.34 19.34
C ASP A 210 14.78 19.22 20.59
N ARG A 211 13.83 20.14 20.55
CA ARG A 211 13.45 20.99 21.70
C ARG A 211 13.02 20.15 22.91
N ILE A 212 12.18 19.13 22.72
CA ILE A 212 11.74 18.26 23.81
C ILE A 212 12.91 17.44 24.38
N ASN A 213 13.82 16.97 23.54
CA ASN A 213 15.00 16.23 23.99
C ASN A 213 15.91 17.10 24.87
N GLU A 214 16.18 18.33 24.44
CA GLU A 214 16.98 19.26 25.23
C GLU A 214 16.28 19.67 26.54
N THR A 215 14.96 19.86 26.49
CA THR A 215 14.14 20.11 27.68
C THR A 215 14.27 18.98 28.70
N LEU A 216 14.19 17.74 28.21
CA LEU A 216 14.37 16.55 29.05
C LEU A 216 15.78 16.46 29.63
N LEU A 217 16.81 16.89 28.87
CA LEU A 217 18.18 16.94 29.36
C LEU A 217 18.34 18.01 30.46
N LEU A 218 17.80 19.21 30.26
CA LEU A 218 17.80 20.28 31.27
C LEU A 218 17.07 19.84 32.54
N LEU A 219 15.85 19.30 32.42
CA LEU A 219 15.07 18.81 33.56
C LEU A 219 15.83 17.71 34.33
N ARG A 220 16.49 16.78 33.62
CA ARG A 220 17.33 15.76 34.26
C ARG A 220 18.53 16.37 34.98
N GLY A 221 19.16 17.40 34.38
CA GLY A 221 20.24 18.16 35.01
C GLY A 221 19.78 18.82 36.31
N SER A 222 18.67 19.56 36.26
CA SER A 222 18.10 20.25 37.42
C SER A 222 17.67 19.28 38.52
N LEU A 223 17.02 18.16 38.18
CA LEU A 223 16.64 17.14 39.15
C LEU A 223 17.86 16.49 39.83
N ARG A 224 19.00 16.37 39.13
CA ARG A 224 20.25 15.87 39.72
C ARG A 224 20.91 16.88 40.66
N LEU A 225 20.64 18.17 40.49
CA LEU A 225 21.14 19.22 41.38
C LEU A 225 20.35 19.32 42.69
N GLY A 226 19.11 18.79 42.74
CA GLY A 226 18.26 18.76 43.93
C GLY A 226 17.51 20.07 44.19
N GLU A 227 16.32 19.99 44.80
CA GLU A 227 15.53 21.18 45.17
C GLU A 227 16.28 22.03 46.20
N GLY A 228 16.35 23.35 45.95
CA GLY A 228 17.05 24.31 46.84
C GLY A 228 18.54 24.53 46.55
N SER A 229 19.10 23.88 45.52
CA SER A 229 20.47 24.13 45.07
C SER A 229 20.65 25.54 44.49
N THR A 230 21.52 26.35 45.10
CA THR A 230 22.04 27.62 44.55
C THR A 230 23.29 27.43 43.69
N GLY A 231 23.61 26.17 43.34
CA GLY A 231 24.81 25.81 42.59
C GLY A 231 24.79 26.37 41.17
N VAL A 232 25.55 27.45 40.93
CA VAL A 232 25.80 28.04 39.60
C VAL A 232 26.76 27.18 38.76
N ARG A 233 27.41 26.17 39.36
CA ARG A 233 28.46 25.36 38.73
C ARG A 233 28.15 23.87 38.83
N ILE A 234 28.10 23.22 37.68
CA ILE A 234 27.92 21.77 37.55
C ILE A 234 29.31 21.16 37.31
N PHE A 235 29.76 20.29 38.21
CA PHE A 235 30.98 19.49 38.00
C PHE A 235 30.59 18.11 37.51
N ALA A 236 30.93 17.79 36.25
CA ALA A 236 30.76 16.46 35.69
C ALA A 236 32.13 15.76 35.60
N ARG A 237 32.27 14.59 36.24
CA ARG A 237 33.46 13.74 36.09
C ARG A 237 33.21 12.74 34.98
N LEU A 238 33.95 12.85 33.88
CA LEU A 238 33.93 11.85 32.81
C LEU A 238 34.61 10.57 33.31
N GLU A 239 33.95 9.41 33.16
CA GLU A 239 34.49 8.10 33.57
C GLU A 239 35.71 7.67 32.73
N LYS A 240 35.85 8.24 31.53
CA LYS A 240 36.99 8.04 30.63
C LYS A 240 37.49 9.39 30.15
N GLN A 241 38.81 9.54 30.02
CA GLN A 241 39.38 10.75 29.45
C GLN A 241 38.89 10.92 27.99
N PRO A 242 38.33 12.09 27.63
CA PRO A 242 37.91 12.35 26.26
C PRO A 242 39.14 12.31 25.35
N THR A 243 38.98 11.77 24.14
CA THR A 243 40.08 11.74 23.17
C THR A 243 40.44 13.16 22.72
N PRO A 244 41.69 13.41 22.28
CA PRO A 244 42.12 14.74 21.83
C PRO A 244 41.22 15.34 20.73
N ALA A 245 40.62 14.51 19.89
CA ALA A 245 39.67 14.94 18.86
C ALA A 245 38.38 15.54 19.44
N VAL A 246 37.87 14.97 20.54
CA VAL A 246 36.67 15.47 21.23
C VAL A 246 37.00 16.77 21.96
N VAL A 247 38.15 16.85 22.63
CA VAL A 247 38.60 18.07 23.32
C VAL A 247 38.78 19.22 22.34
N ASN A 248 39.50 19.00 21.23
CA ASN A 248 39.70 20.01 20.20
C ASN A 248 38.38 20.44 19.53
N GLY A 249 37.44 19.51 19.35
CA GLY A 249 36.10 19.83 18.81
C GLY A 249 35.28 20.70 19.77
N LEU A 250 35.35 20.44 21.07
CA LEU A 250 34.67 21.22 22.10
C LEU A 250 35.29 22.61 22.28
N GLN A 251 36.63 22.73 22.24
CA GLN A 251 37.33 24.02 22.26
C GLN A 251 37.01 24.88 21.04
N LYS A 252 37.05 24.30 19.83
CA LYS A 252 36.75 25.02 18.59
C LYS A 252 35.34 25.60 18.56
N ASN A 253 34.41 24.96 19.27
CA ASN A 253 33.02 25.39 19.39
C ASN A 253 32.76 26.27 20.63
N GLY A 254 33.81 26.68 21.36
CA GLY A 254 33.70 27.57 22.53
C GLY A 254 33.01 26.95 23.74
N ILE A 255 32.93 25.61 23.81
CA ILE A 255 32.25 24.88 24.90
C ILE A 255 33.20 24.63 26.08
N LEU A 256 34.52 24.61 25.83
CA LEU A 256 35.57 24.47 26.84
C LEU A 256 36.53 25.65 26.75
N ASP A 257 36.60 26.46 27.81
CA ASP A 257 37.74 27.34 28.07
C ASP A 257 38.75 26.58 28.93
N LEU A 258 39.99 26.48 28.44
CA LEU A 258 41.13 25.95 29.17
C LEU A 258 42.03 27.14 29.49
N ASP A 259 41.91 27.66 30.71
CA ASP A 259 42.95 28.48 31.34
C ASP A 259 44.23 27.65 31.58
#